data_AF-S7YSV0-F1
#
_entry.id   AF-S7YSV0-F1
#
_cell.length_a   1.000
_cell.length_b   1.000
_cell.length_c   1.000
_cell.angle_alpha   90.00
_cell.angle_beta   90.00
_cell.angle_gamma   90.00
#
_symmetry.space_group_name_H-M   'P 1'
#
loop_
_entity.id
_entity.type
_entity.pdbx_description
1 polymer ?
#
loop_
_entity_poly.entity_id
_entity_poly.type
_entity_poly.pdbx_seq_one_letter_code
_entity_poly.pdbx_strand_id
1 'polypeptide(L)'
;MHTYDPTSRFTSAAALQEYVHGMYDVLYTLDAMEANAILTKSNDVKKKWFRKIENFYIEDKYHKQTHAGNSVRPLTDAEVSKLTSLDALIDNDIINRRAYRDKSDYTRNGYHLISMFSPIYAALSNPKGAPGDIMFRKTAYELLAEKGYQDGFLPYVSNQYAEEAKRNGDITYSEWLRKDVGLITDSLVLKNVFANQYASWSDFKKDMFNQRIRKQDQLKPITIQYELGVPNSSKEITIRSAAQMQELINQAMAKDVANIDRATDHAPASWVHLLKQKIYNAYLRSTDDFRESIYKQ
;
A
#
# COMPACT_ATOMS: atom_id res chain seq x y z
N MET A 1 14.76 -1.60 -7.57
CA MET A 1 15.34 -0.38 -6.98
C MET A 1 15.50 -0.63 -5.49
N HIS A 2 16.72 -0.54 -4.97
CA HIS A 2 17.05 -0.82 -3.58
C HIS A 2 18.28 0.01 -3.18
N THR A 3 18.58 0.02 -1.87
CA THR A 3 19.84 0.55 -1.33
C THR A 3 21.05 0.02 -2.10
N TYR A 4 22.06 0.86 -2.32
CA TYR A 4 23.28 0.44 -3.03
C TYR A 4 24.12 -0.53 -2.19
N ASP A 5 24.25 -0.25 -0.90
CA ASP A 5 24.97 -1.08 0.06
C ASP A 5 24.07 -1.40 1.27
N PRO A 6 23.47 -2.60 1.30
CA PRO A 6 22.62 -3.02 2.42
C PRO A 6 23.35 -3.05 3.77
N THR A 7 24.65 -3.36 3.79
CA THR A 7 25.39 -3.54 5.05
C THR A 7 25.66 -2.21 5.75
N SER A 8 25.95 -1.16 4.99
CA SER A 8 26.05 0.20 5.54
C SER A 8 24.70 0.88 5.73
N ARG A 9 23.64 0.44 5.03
CA ARG A 9 22.30 1.03 5.19
C ARG A 9 21.54 0.52 6.40
N PHE A 10 21.66 -0.76 6.71
CA PHE A 10 20.86 -1.43 7.75
C PHE A 10 21.71 -1.81 8.96
N THR A 11 22.20 -0.79 9.68
CA THR A 11 23.04 -0.96 10.87
C THR A 11 22.25 -1.13 12.16
N SER A 12 20.94 -0.83 12.15
CA SER A 12 20.06 -0.94 13.31
C SER A 12 18.58 -1.07 12.90
N ALA A 13 17.71 -1.44 13.85
CA ALA A 13 16.27 -1.45 13.64
C ALA A 13 15.70 -0.05 13.34
N ALA A 14 16.27 1.01 13.92
CA ALA A 14 15.90 2.39 13.64
C ALA A 14 16.28 2.78 12.21
N ALA A 15 17.49 2.41 11.75
CA ALA A 15 17.91 2.65 10.37
C ALA A 15 16.99 1.94 9.36
N LEU A 16 16.53 0.72 9.68
CA LEU A 16 15.53 0.02 8.86
C LEU A 16 14.19 0.78 8.83
N GLN A 17 13.71 1.26 9.98
CA GLN A 17 12.47 2.04 10.04
C GLN A 17 12.59 3.32 9.21
N GLU A 18 13.67 4.10 9.37
CA GLU A 18 13.92 5.31 8.57
C GLU A 18 13.87 5.04 7.06
N TYR A 19 14.48 3.93 6.62
CA TYR A 19 14.47 3.54 5.22
C TYR A 19 13.06 3.27 4.70
N VAL A 20 12.30 2.45 5.43
CA VAL A 20 10.95 2.05 5.05
C VAL A 20 10.00 3.23 5.16
N HIS A 21 10.18 4.11 6.14
CA HIS A 21 9.41 5.35 6.30
C HIS A 21 9.63 6.29 5.11
N GLY A 22 10.89 6.55 4.73
CA GLY A 22 11.22 7.37 3.56
C GLY A 22 10.70 6.78 2.25
N MET A 23 10.74 5.44 2.10
CA MET A 23 10.09 4.76 0.99
C MET A 23 8.58 5.06 0.96
N TYR A 24 7.88 4.93 2.09
CA TYR A 24 6.45 5.17 2.20
C TYR A 24 6.06 6.65 2.04
N ASP A 25 6.92 7.60 2.43
CA ASP A 25 6.72 9.02 2.15
C ASP A 25 6.61 9.28 0.64
N VAL A 26 7.48 8.67 -0.15
CA VAL A 26 7.42 8.77 -1.61
C VAL A 26 6.20 8.03 -2.17
N LEU A 27 5.99 6.77 -1.76
CA LEU A 27 4.91 5.95 -2.30
C LEU A 27 3.53 6.58 -2.03
N TYR A 28 3.28 7.11 -0.83
CA TYR A 28 1.97 7.67 -0.49
C TYR A 28 1.71 9.00 -1.16
N THR A 29 2.75 9.81 -1.31
CA THR A 29 2.69 11.02 -2.13
C THR A 29 2.29 10.68 -3.57
N LEU A 30 2.97 9.72 -4.19
CA LEU A 30 2.71 9.33 -5.57
C LEU A 30 1.38 8.60 -5.76
N ASP A 31 0.93 7.81 -4.78
CA ASP A 31 -0.35 7.13 -4.80
C ASP A 31 -1.51 8.10 -4.63
N ALA A 32 -1.38 9.12 -3.77
CA ALA A 32 -2.37 10.20 -3.68
C ALA A 32 -2.46 11.01 -4.98
N MET A 33 -1.34 11.34 -5.61
CA MET A 33 -1.32 12.05 -6.89
C MET A 33 -1.91 11.22 -8.04
N GLU A 34 -1.67 9.90 -8.05
CA GLU A 34 -2.33 8.99 -9.00
C GLU A 34 -3.84 8.94 -8.77
N ALA A 35 -4.29 8.84 -7.51
CA ALA A 35 -5.71 8.87 -7.16
C ALA A 35 -6.37 10.16 -7.67
N ASN A 36 -5.75 11.32 -7.42
CA ASN A 36 -6.24 12.61 -7.94
C ASN A 36 -6.39 12.61 -9.46
N ALA A 37 -5.45 12.02 -10.19
CA ALA A 37 -5.50 11.97 -11.65
C ALA A 37 -6.62 11.05 -12.17
N ILE A 38 -6.76 9.83 -11.63
CA ILE A 38 -7.74 8.85 -12.12
C ILE A 38 -9.17 9.13 -11.66
N LEU A 39 -9.37 9.72 -10.47
CA LEU A 39 -10.70 10.01 -9.93
C LEU A 39 -11.48 11.02 -10.79
N THR A 40 -10.78 11.86 -11.56
CA THR A 40 -11.38 12.81 -12.53
C THR A 40 -11.89 12.15 -13.81
N LYS A 41 -11.63 10.85 -14.03
CA LYS A 41 -11.98 10.13 -15.26
C LYS A 41 -13.35 9.47 -15.15
N SER A 42 -13.88 9.00 -16.28
CA SER A 42 -15.18 8.33 -16.34
C SER A 42 -15.20 7.06 -15.49
N ASN A 43 -16.40 6.62 -15.11
CA ASN A 43 -16.59 5.36 -14.38
C ASN A 43 -16.07 4.15 -15.18
N ASP A 44 -16.14 4.16 -16.51
CA ASP A 44 -15.59 3.07 -17.34
C ASP A 44 -14.06 3.01 -17.26
N VAL A 45 -13.39 4.17 -17.27
CA VAL A 45 -11.95 4.24 -17.05
C VAL A 45 -11.59 3.76 -15.63
N LYS A 46 -12.31 4.22 -14.61
CA LYS A 46 -12.11 3.78 -13.23
C LYS A 46 -12.32 2.26 -13.07
N LYS A 47 -13.34 1.67 -13.69
CA LYS A 47 -13.59 0.21 -13.69
C LYS A 47 -12.47 -0.58 -14.36
N LYS A 48 -11.76 -0.02 -15.34
CA LYS A 48 -10.58 -0.67 -15.94
C LYS A 48 -9.31 -0.49 -15.10
N TRP A 49 -9.19 0.63 -14.39
CA TRP A 49 -8.01 0.96 -13.58
C TRP A 49 -7.99 0.29 -12.20
N PHE A 50 -9.16 0.07 -11.61
CA PHE A 50 -9.33 -0.39 -10.24
C PHE A 50 -10.02 -1.74 -10.14
N ARG A 51 -9.66 -2.50 -9.11
CA ARG A 51 -10.38 -3.68 -8.65
C ARG A 51 -10.82 -3.47 -7.21
N LYS A 52 -11.82 -4.24 -6.80
CA LYS A 52 -12.16 -4.38 -5.38
C LYS A 52 -11.40 -5.57 -4.83
N ILE A 53 -10.78 -5.40 -3.66
CA ILE A 53 -10.23 -6.50 -2.88
C ILE A 53 -11.19 -6.84 -1.75
N GLU A 54 -11.44 -8.12 -1.51
CA GLU A 54 -12.38 -8.60 -0.49
C GLU A 54 -11.76 -9.75 0.30
N ASN A 55 -12.32 -10.02 1.48
CA ASN A 55 -12.01 -11.22 2.24
C ASN A 55 -12.99 -12.33 1.85
N PHE A 56 -12.46 -13.51 1.55
CA PHE A 56 -13.23 -14.75 1.64
C PHE A 56 -12.74 -15.53 2.87
N TYR A 57 -13.67 -16.16 3.56
CA TYR A 57 -13.35 -16.82 4.82
C TYR A 57 -13.16 -18.33 4.63
N ILE A 58 -12.20 -18.87 5.36
CA ILE A 58 -11.93 -20.30 5.42
C ILE A 58 -12.29 -20.74 6.84
N GLU A 59 -13.13 -21.76 6.94
CA GLU A 59 -13.49 -22.36 8.23
C GLU A 59 -12.33 -23.21 8.77
N ASP A 60 -12.09 -23.10 10.08
CA ASP A 60 -11.26 -24.04 10.82
C ASP A 60 -12.03 -25.32 11.18
N LYS A 61 -11.38 -26.27 11.87
CA LYS A 61 -11.97 -27.54 12.30
C LYS A 61 -13.22 -27.38 13.18
N TYR A 62 -13.40 -26.21 13.81
CA TYR A 62 -14.56 -25.89 14.64
C TYR A 62 -15.61 -25.09 13.89
N HIS A 63 -15.54 -25.06 12.55
CA HIS A 63 -16.42 -24.27 11.68
C HIS A 63 -16.36 -22.77 11.96
N LYS A 64 -15.24 -22.27 12.52
CA LYS A 64 -15.05 -20.84 12.76
C LYS A 64 -14.29 -20.20 11.59
N GLN A 65 -14.75 -19.04 11.17
CA GLN A 65 -14.14 -18.24 10.09
C GLN A 65 -13.00 -17.36 10.62
N THR A 66 -11.98 -17.98 11.22
CA THR A 66 -10.86 -17.28 11.87
C THR A 66 -9.79 -16.80 10.89
N HIS A 67 -9.79 -17.31 9.67
CA HIS A 67 -8.81 -16.96 8.64
C HIS A 67 -9.50 -16.43 7.39
N ALA A 68 -8.95 -15.34 6.84
CA ALA A 68 -9.32 -14.82 5.54
C ALA A 68 -8.29 -15.22 4.47
N GLY A 69 -8.75 -15.44 3.24
CA GLY A 69 -7.97 -15.22 2.02
C GLY A 69 -8.44 -13.91 1.37
N ASN A 70 -7.65 -13.36 0.43
CA ASN A 70 -8.08 -12.17 -0.32
C ASN A 70 -8.53 -12.55 -1.72
N SER A 71 -9.65 -12.01 -2.19
CA SER A 71 -10.06 -12.10 -3.59
C SER A 71 -10.02 -10.72 -4.22
N VAL A 72 -9.76 -10.66 -5.52
CA VAL A 72 -9.92 -9.44 -6.32
C VAL A 72 -10.92 -9.66 -7.43
N ARG A 73 -11.73 -8.64 -7.71
CA ARG A 73 -12.73 -8.67 -8.79
C ARG A 73 -12.98 -7.30 -9.41
N PRO A 74 -13.55 -7.26 -10.62
CA PRO A 74 -14.07 -6.03 -11.21
C PRO A 74 -15.10 -5.34 -10.30
N LEU A 75 -15.11 -4.00 -10.39
CA LEU A 75 -16.09 -3.16 -9.71
C LEU A 75 -17.44 -3.21 -10.43
N THR A 76 -18.51 -3.16 -9.65
CA THR A 76 -19.87 -2.90 -10.17
C THR A 76 -20.09 -1.41 -10.44
N ASP A 77 -21.14 -1.06 -11.19
CA ASP A 77 -21.51 0.34 -11.46
C ASP A 77 -21.86 1.12 -10.18
N ALA A 78 -22.50 0.45 -9.22
CA ALA A 78 -22.84 1.03 -7.92
C ALA A 78 -21.61 1.25 -7.02
N GLU A 79 -20.55 0.46 -7.18
CA GLU A 79 -19.31 0.63 -6.43
C GLU A 79 -18.45 1.74 -7.03
N VAL A 80 -18.27 1.76 -8.36
CA VAL A 80 -17.43 2.77 -9.02
C VAL A 80 -18.01 4.19 -8.91
N SER A 81 -19.33 4.33 -8.82
CA SER A 81 -20.00 5.63 -8.66
C SER A 81 -19.68 6.30 -7.33
N LYS A 82 -19.30 5.53 -6.30
CA LYS A 82 -18.89 6.04 -4.98
C LYS A 82 -17.44 6.55 -4.98
N LEU A 83 -16.64 6.21 -5.98
CA LEU A 83 -15.21 6.53 -6.02
C LEU A 83 -15.00 7.97 -6.52
N THR A 84 -15.15 8.91 -5.58
CA THR A 84 -15.07 10.37 -5.82
C THR A 84 -13.93 11.04 -5.07
N SER A 85 -13.30 10.36 -4.11
CA SER A 85 -12.18 10.87 -3.31
C SER A 85 -11.18 9.76 -2.98
N LEU A 86 -9.98 10.13 -2.52
CA LEU A 86 -8.99 9.18 -2.01
C LEU A 86 -9.55 8.38 -0.82
N ASP A 87 -10.24 9.04 0.10
CA ASP A 87 -10.91 8.38 1.23
C ASP A 87 -11.93 7.34 0.75
N ALA A 88 -12.69 7.64 -0.31
CA ALA A 88 -13.62 6.68 -0.89
C ALA A 88 -12.91 5.45 -1.51
N LEU A 89 -11.68 5.60 -2.03
CA LEU A 89 -10.87 4.45 -2.47
C LEU A 89 -10.47 3.56 -1.28
N ILE A 90 -10.16 4.16 -0.14
CA ILE A 90 -9.79 3.45 1.10
C ILE A 90 -11.03 2.73 1.66
N ASP A 91 -12.14 3.45 1.83
CA ASP A 91 -13.37 2.95 2.47
C ASP A 91 -14.12 1.91 1.63
N ASN A 92 -13.85 1.82 0.33
CA ASN A 92 -14.45 0.84 -0.56
C ASN A 92 -13.48 -0.27 -0.99
N ASP A 93 -12.38 -0.45 -0.25
CA ASP A 93 -11.40 -1.52 -0.44
C ASP A 93 -10.87 -1.60 -1.87
N ILE A 94 -10.40 -0.46 -2.38
CA ILE A 94 -9.92 -0.35 -3.77
C ILE A 94 -8.44 -0.70 -3.88
N ILE A 95 -8.11 -1.50 -4.90
CA ILE A 95 -6.75 -1.83 -5.32
C ILE A 95 -6.57 -1.47 -6.79
N ASN A 96 -5.37 -1.05 -7.18
CA ASN A 96 -5.03 -0.83 -8.58
C ASN A 96 -5.03 -2.16 -9.36
N ARG A 97 -5.34 -2.16 -10.67
CA ARG A 97 -5.29 -3.38 -11.49
C ARG A 97 -3.89 -3.72 -12.00
N ARG A 98 -3.01 -2.74 -12.27
CA ARG A 98 -1.80 -2.93 -13.11
C ARG A 98 -0.89 -4.10 -12.72
N ALA A 99 -0.69 -4.33 -11.43
CA ALA A 99 0.18 -5.41 -10.92
C ALA A 99 -0.59 -6.56 -10.27
N TYR A 100 -1.92 -6.53 -10.29
CA TYR A 100 -2.78 -7.51 -9.66
C TYR A 100 -3.66 -8.16 -10.73
N ARG A 101 -4.19 -9.35 -10.43
CA ARG A 101 -5.00 -10.07 -11.42
C ARG A 101 -6.35 -9.38 -11.60
N ASP A 102 -6.91 -9.50 -12.79
CA ASP A 102 -8.23 -8.94 -13.12
C ASP A 102 -9.34 -9.50 -12.21
N LYS A 103 -9.34 -10.83 -12.06
CA LYS A 103 -10.19 -11.57 -11.12
C LYS A 103 -9.42 -12.78 -10.63
N SER A 104 -9.22 -12.93 -9.32
CA SER A 104 -8.50 -14.06 -8.74
C SER A 104 -8.72 -14.16 -7.24
N ASP A 105 -8.65 -15.39 -6.74
CA ASP A 105 -8.47 -15.64 -5.31
C ASP A 105 -6.98 -15.78 -5.03
N TYR A 106 -6.50 -15.07 -4.02
CA TYR A 106 -5.18 -15.19 -3.44
C TYR A 106 -5.29 -16.09 -2.22
N THR A 107 -5.10 -17.39 -2.46
CA THR A 107 -5.14 -18.40 -1.40
C THR A 107 -4.03 -18.16 -0.38
N ARG A 108 -4.28 -18.62 0.84
CA ARG A 108 -3.33 -18.52 1.95
C ARG A 108 -2.02 -19.23 1.65
N ASN A 109 -0.94 -18.74 2.25
CA ASN A 109 0.41 -19.31 2.14
C ASN A 109 0.94 -19.33 0.68
N GLY A 110 0.48 -18.40 -0.14
CA GLY A 110 0.94 -18.27 -1.53
C GLY A 110 2.16 -17.37 -1.65
N TYR A 111 2.91 -17.54 -2.75
CA TYR A 111 4.03 -16.66 -3.13
C TYR A 111 3.53 -15.36 -3.76
N HIS A 112 2.70 -14.62 -3.02
CA HIS A 112 2.11 -13.37 -3.49
C HIS A 112 3.03 -12.18 -3.19
N LEU A 113 3.23 -11.32 -4.19
CA LEU A 113 4.01 -10.09 -4.07
C LEU A 113 3.06 -8.89 -4.07
N ILE A 114 3.39 -7.86 -3.28
CA ILE A 114 2.76 -6.55 -3.36
C ILE A 114 3.63 -5.62 -4.21
N SER A 115 3.00 -4.83 -5.08
CA SER A 115 3.72 -3.91 -5.96
C SER A 115 4.03 -2.59 -5.24
N MET A 116 5.24 -2.07 -5.43
CA MET A 116 5.58 -0.73 -4.95
C MET A 116 4.84 0.39 -5.71
N PHE A 117 4.56 0.21 -7.01
CA PHE A 117 4.03 1.27 -7.88
C PHE A 117 2.64 0.96 -8.45
N SER A 118 1.94 -0.01 -7.84
CA SER A 118 0.52 -0.26 -8.09
C SER A 118 -0.19 -0.20 -6.74
N PRO A 119 -0.89 0.91 -6.45
CA PRO A 119 -1.39 1.18 -5.10
C PRO A 119 -2.39 0.14 -4.60
N ILE A 120 -2.29 -0.15 -3.30
CA ILE A 120 -3.35 -0.76 -2.51
C ILE A 120 -3.90 0.32 -1.58
N TYR A 121 -4.99 0.98 -2.00
CA TYR A 121 -5.66 2.01 -1.20
C TYR A 121 -6.40 1.38 -0.03
N ALA A 122 -6.98 0.20 -0.25
CA ALA A 122 -7.69 -0.58 0.74
C ALA A 122 -6.97 -0.65 2.10
N ALA A 123 -7.77 -0.65 3.15
CA ALA A 123 -7.38 -0.96 4.52
C ALA A 123 -8.21 -2.14 5.05
N LEU A 124 -8.52 -3.08 4.15
CA LEU A 124 -9.33 -4.26 4.38
C LEU A 124 -8.76 -5.10 5.54
N SER A 125 -9.50 -5.13 6.64
CA SER A 125 -9.15 -5.86 7.86
C SER A 125 -9.98 -7.13 8.02
N ASN A 126 -9.49 -8.07 8.83
CA ASN A 126 -10.24 -9.22 9.30
C ASN A 126 -10.54 -9.09 10.82
N PRO A 127 -11.75 -8.66 11.21
CA PRO A 127 -12.12 -8.58 12.63
C PRO A 127 -12.31 -9.97 13.27
N LYS A 128 -12.34 -11.05 12.49
CA LYS A 128 -12.55 -12.44 12.97
C LYS A 128 -11.25 -13.20 13.22
N GLY A 129 -10.09 -12.63 12.93
CA GLY A 129 -8.79 -13.29 13.12
C GLY A 129 -7.75 -12.83 12.11
N ALA A 130 -7.05 -13.77 11.48
CA ALA A 130 -5.92 -13.46 10.61
C ALA A 130 -6.37 -12.92 9.23
N PRO A 131 -5.79 -11.82 8.74
CA PRO A 131 -6.10 -11.26 7.43
C PRO A 131 -5.60 -12.13 6.29
N GLY A 132 -6.08 -11.85 5.09
CA GLY A 132 -5.59 -12.49 3.87
C GLY A 132 -4.18 -12.03 3.48
N ASP A 133 -3.50 -12.87 2.70
CA ASP A 133 -2.09 -12.76 2.34
C ASP A 133 -1.64 -11.41 1.73
N ILE A 134 -2.46 -10.78 0.87
CA ILE A 134 -2.12 -9.50 0.22
C ILE A 134 -2.19 -8.37 1.25
N MET A 135 -3.31 -8.31 1.97
CA MET A 135 -3.54 -7.27 2.98
C MET A 135 -2.62 -7.42 4.17
N PHE A 136 -2.35 -8.65 4.61
CA PHE A 136 -1.36 -8.95 5.64
C PHE A 136 0.00 -8.33 5.30
N ARG A 137 0.54 -8.61 4.10
CA ARG A 137 1.84 -8.06 3.69
C ARG A 137 1.80 -6.54 3.62
N LYS A 138 0.74 -5.98 3.02
CA LYS A 138 0.58 -4.52 2.90
C LYS A 138 0.61 -3.84 4.26
N THR A 139 -0.23 -4.28 5.19
CA THR A 139 -0.33 -3.71 6.53
C THR A 139 0.95 -3.93 7.34
N ALA A 140 1.60 -5.11 7.24
CA ALA A 140 2.87 -5.35 7.90
C ALA A 140 3.95 -4.33 7.48
N TYR A 141 4.04 -4.02 6.18
CA TYR A 141 4.97 -3.01 5.69
C TYR A 141 4.59 -1.58 6.09
N GLU A 142 3.30 -1.25 6.16
CA GLU A 142 2.83 0.04 6.68
C GLU A 142 3.20 0.22 8.16
N LEU A 143 3.03 -0.83 8.97
CA LEU A 143 3.41 -0.82 10.38
C LEU A 143 4.93 -0.75 10.56
N LEU A 144 5.70 -1.43 9.70
CA LEU A 144 7.15 -1.29 9.69
C LEU A 144 7.58 0.14 9.38
N ALA A 145 6.89 0.81 8.44
CA ALA A 145 7.16 2.20 8.09
C ALA A 145 6.85 3.15 9.25
N GLU A 146 5.71 2.97 9.91
CA GLU A 146 5.22 3.93 10.91
C GLU A 146 5.77 3.68 12.31
N LYS A 147 5.83 2.42 12.73
CA LYS A 147 6.16 2.01 14.11
C LYS A 147 7.46 1.20 14.21
N GLY A 148 8.11 0.91 13.08
CA GLY A 148 9.37 0.17 13.06
C GLY A 148 9.22 -1.32 13.30
N TYR A 149 10.36 -2.01 13.41
CA TYR A 149 10.38 -3.47 13.48
C TYR A 149 9.77 -3.99 14.79
N GLN A 150 10.17 -3.41 15.93
CA GLN A 150 9.79 -3.90 17.26
C GLN A 150 8.36 -3.52 17.65
N ASP A 151 7.94 -2.29 17.37
CA ASP A 151 6.66 -1.77 17.88
C ASP A 151 5.52 -1.85 16.85
N GLY A 152 5.84 -2.11 15.57
CA GLY A 152 4.88 -2.18 14.48
C GLY A 152 4.81 -3.55 13.81
N PHE A 153 5.93 -3.93 13.18
CA PHE A 153 5.99 -5.14 12.37
C PHE A 153 5.83 -6.40 13.24
N LEU A 154 6.65 -6.56 14.27
CA LEU A 154 6.70 -7.76 15.10
C LEU A 154 5.37 -8.06 15.81
N PRO A 155 4.66 -7.08 16.41
CA PRO A 155 3.39 -7.37 17.08
C PRO A 155 2.27 -7.80 16.13
N TYR A 156 2.36 -7.44 14.84
CA TYR A 156 1.37 -7.81 13.82
C TYR A 156 1.65 -9.15 13.16
N VAL A 157 2.93 -9.52 12.96
CA VAL A 157 3.30 -10.77 12.29
C VAL A 157 3.55 -11.95 13.24
N SER A 158 3.50 -11.71 14.55
CA SER A 158 3.76 -12.71 15.59
C SER A 158 2.54 -12.98 16.46
N ASN A 159 2.69 -13.91 17.40
CA ASN A 159 1.67 -14.25 18.39
C ASN A 159 1.79 -13.44 19.69
N GLN A 160 2.46 -12.28 19.67
CA GLN A 160 2.76 -11.47 20.86
C GLN A 160 1.52 -11.16 21.71
N TYR A 161 0.36 -10.92 21.08
CA TYR A 161 -0.89 -10.61 21.78
C TYR A 161 -1.78 -11.83 22.10
N ALA A 162 -1.28 -13.06 21.92
CA ALA A 162 -2.09 -14.27 22.12
C ALA A 162 -2.61 -14.41 23.56
N GLU A 163 -1.79 -14.11 24.57
CA GLU A 163 -2.22 -14.21 25.96
C GLU A 163 -3.22 -13.12 26.35
N GLU A 164 -3.16 -11.94 25.73
CA GLU A 164 -4.18 -10.91 25.89
C GLU A 164 -5.50 -11.34 25.27
N ALA A 165 -5.48 -11.85 24.03
CA ALA A 165 -6.66 -12.39 23.37
C ALA A 165 -7.35 -13.46 24.23
N LYS A 166 -6.59 -14.40 24.79
CA LYS A 166 -7.15 -15.41 25.71
C LYS A 166 -7.82 -14.82 26.94
N ARG A 167 -7.20 -13.82 27.59
CA ARG A 167 -7.79 -13.16 28.77
C ARG A 167 -9.09 -12.43 28.42
N ASN A 168 -9.22 -11.94 27.19
CA ASN A 168 -10.44 -11.32 26.68
C ASN A 168 -11.51 -12.33 26.26
N GLY A 169 -11.21 -13.64 26.29
CA GLY A 169 -12.11 -14.70 25.85
C GLY A 169 -12.04 -15.01 24.35
N ASP A 170 -11.16 -14.33 23.61
CA ASP A 170 -10.92 -14.58 22.19
C ASP A 170 -10.04 -15.82 22.03
N ILE A 171 -10.68 -16.98 21.90
CA ILE A 171 -10.01 -18.28 21.87
C ILE A 171 -10.31 -19.03 20.57
N THR A 172 -9.25 -19.56 19.97
CA THR A 172 -9.32 -20.53 18.85
C THR A 172 -8.43 -21.73 19.14
N TYR A 173 -8.61 -22.81 18.39
CA TYR A 173 -7.78 -24.00 18.53
C TYR A 173 -6.68 -24.02 17.48
N SER A 174 -5.45 -24.29 17.90
CA SER A 174 -4.33 -24.50 17.00
C SER A 174 -4.15 -25.98 16.71
N GLU A 175 -4.35 -26.39 15.45
CA GLU A 175 -4.01 -27.75 15.01
C GLU A 175 -2.51 -28.07 15.18
N TRP A 176 -1.66 -27.06 14.95
CA TRP A 176 -0.21 -27.21 15.09
C TRP A 176 0.22 -27.46 16.53
N LEU A 177 -0.32 -26.70 17.48
CA LEU A 177 0.02 -26.81 18.90
C LEU A 177 -0.87 -27.79 19.67
N ARG A 178 -1.94 -28.29 19.05
CA ARG A 178 -2.95 -29.20 19.62
C ARG A 178 -3.54 -28.70 20.94
N LYS A 179 -3.83 -27.40 21.01
CA LYS A 179 -4.41 -26.75 22.18
C LYS A 179 -5.13 -25.45 21.83
N ASP A 180 -5.90 -24.96 22.77
CA ASP A 180 -6.48 -23.63 22.73
C ASP A 180 -5.41 -22.54 22.80
N VAL A 181 -5.53 -21.57 21.91
CA VAL A 181 -4.66 -20.41 21.75
C VAL A 181 -5.50 -19.14 21.68
N GLY A 182 -4.86 -17.99 21.88
CA GLY A 182 -5.54 -16.71 21.70
C GLY A 182 -5.80 -16.44 20.23
N LEU A 183 -7.01 -16.01 19.92
CA LEU A 183 -7.40 -15.55 18.59
C LEU A 183 -7.05 -14.06 18.46
N ILE A 184 -5.89 -13.78 17.86
CA ILE A 184 -5.46 -12.42 17.58
C ILE A 184 -6.22 -11.92 16.35
N THR A 185 -6.93 -10.80 16.50
CA THR A 185 -7.65 -10.11 15.42
C THR A 185 -6.89 -8.86 15.00
N ASP A 186 -7.12 -8.41 13.77
CA ASP A 186 -6.58 -7.13 13.29
C ASP A 186 -6.98 -5.94 14.20
N SER A 187 -8.18 -6.00 14.79
CA SER A 187 -8.66 -4.99 15.73
C SER A 187 -7.85 -4.96 17.03
N LEU A 188 -7.48 -6.13 17.56
CA LEU A 188 -6.64 -6.23 18.75
C LEU A 188 -5.24 -5.67 18.48
N VAL A 189 -4.67 -5.96 17.31
CA VAL A 189 -3.35 -5.44 16.95
C VAL A 189 -3.40 -3.92 16.77
N LEU A 190 -4.38 -3.38 16.04
CA LEU A 190 -4.55 -1.93 15.85
C LEU A 190 -4.60 -1.21 17.19
N LYS A 191 -5.45 -1.70 18.10
CA LYS A 191 -5.61 -1.16 19.45
C LYS A 191 -4.27 -1.09 20.20
N ASN A 192 -3.51 -2.18 20.19
CA ASN A 192 -2.28 -2.27 20.97
C ASN A 192 -1.12 -1.49 20.35
N VAL A 193 -0.92 -1.59 19.03
CA VAL A 193 0.18 -0.90 18.32
C VAL A 193 0.04 0.62 18.37
N PHE A 194 -1.19 1.12 18.31
CA PHE A 194 -1.48 2.56 18.28
C PHE A 194 -2.11 3.10 19.57
N ALA A 195 -2.19 2.28 20.63
CA ALA A 195 -2.76 2.68 21.91
C ALA A 195 -4.16 3.35 21.79
N ASN A 196 -5.04 2.79 20.96
CA ASN A 196 -6.37 3.34 20.62
C ASN A 196 -6.39 4.70 19.88
N GLN A 197 -5.28 5.15 19.29
CA GLN A 197 -5.25 6.39 18.50
C GLN A 197 -6.19 6.33 17.27
N TYR A 198 -6.35 5.15 16.66
CA TYR A 198 -7.21 4.96 15.48
C TYR A 198 -8.37 4.01 15.81
N ALA A 199 -9.58 4.38 15.37
CA ALA A 199 -10.77 3.55 15.53
C ALA A 199 -10.84 2.40 14.51
N SER A 200 -10.23 2.59 13.33
CA SER A 200 -10.17 1.59 12.27
C SER A 200 -8.85 1.64 11.49
N TRP A 201 -8.53 0.57 10.76
CA TRP A 201 -7.41 0.56 9.82
C TRP A 201 -7.59 1.58 8.69
N SER A 202 -8.83 1.89 8.31
CA SER A 202 -9.13 2.96 7.35
C SER A 202 -8.75 4.33 7.89
N ASP A 203 -9.00 4.61 9.18
CA ASP A 203 -8.62 5.89 9.79
C ASP A 203 -7.09 6.04 9.84
N PHE A 204 -6.38 4.97 10.20
CA PHE A 204 -4.92 4.92 10.11
C PHE A 204 -4.45 5.22 8.68
N LYS A 205 -5.00 4.50 7.69
CA LYS A 205 -4.61 4.65 6.28
C LYS A 205 -4.85 6.07 5.75
N LYS A 206 -6.00 6.68 6.09
CA LYS A 206 -6.34 8.07 5.75
C LYS A 206 -5.37 9.05 6.39
N ASP A 207 -5.05 8.89 7.67
CA ASP A 207 -4.08 9.74 8.35
C ASP A 207 -2.70 9.63 7.70
N MET A 208 -2.25 8.42 7.35
CA MET A 208 -0.99 8.22 6.66
C MET A 208 -0.91 8.99 5.33
N PHE A 209 -1.96 8.95 4.50
CA PHE A 209 -2.02 9.75 3.27
C PHE A 209 -2.04 11.26 3.58
N ASN A 210 -2.89 11.69 4.52
CA ASN A 210 -3.06 13.09 4.88
C ASN A 210 -1.77 13.73 5.41
N GLN A 211 -0.98 13.01 6.20
CA GLN A 211 0.32 13.49 6.66
C GLN A 211 1.26 13.83 5.50
N ARG A 212 1.27 13.02 4.43
CA ARG A 212 2.13 13.25 3.26
C ARG A 212 1.57 14.34 2.36
N ILE A 213 0.24 14.37 2.18
CA ILE A 213 -0.45 15.45 1.43
C ILE A 213 -0.13 16.82 2.05
N ARG A 214 -0.20 16.96 3.37
CA ARG A 214 0.11 18.23 4.07
C ARG A 214 1.56 18.69 3.89
N LYS A 215 2.49 17.80 3.56
CA LYS A 215 3.92 18.09 3.37
C LYS A 215 4.30 18.26 1.88
N GLN A 216 3.36 18.17 0.94
CA GLN A 216 3.67 18.18 -0.50
C GLN A 216 4.41 19.45 -0.96
N ASP A 217 4.08 20.61 -0.41
CA ASP A 217 4.77 21.87 -0.75
C ASP A 217 6.23 21.92 -0.25
N GLN A 218 6.57 21.05 0.69
CA GLN A 218 7.91 20.90 1.23
C GLN A 218 8.76 19.91 0.44
N LEU A 219 8.25 19.22 -0.59
CA LEU A 219 9.05 18.26 -1.34
C LEU A 219 10.34 18.91 -1.91
N LYS A 220 11.48 18.23 -1.67
CA LYS A 220 12.76 18.60 -2.27
C LYS A 220 12.67 18.46 -3.80
N PRO A 221 13.26 19.39 -4.58
CA PRO A 221 13.36 19.25 -6.02
C PRO A 221 14.15 17.99 -6.39
N ILE A 222 13.77 17.35 -7.49
CA ILE A 222 14.50 16.21 -8.05
C ILE A 222 14.66 16.35 -9.56
N THR A 223 15.75 15.81 -10.09
CA THR A 223 15.95 15.66 -11.54
C THR A 223 15.77 14.20 -11.93
N ILE A 224 15.01 13.94 -12.98
CA ILE A 224 14.78 12.61 -13.54
C ILE A 224 15.08 12.59 -15.04
N GLN A 225 15.48 11.43 -15.55
CA GLN A 225 15.50 11.16 -16.98
C GLN A 225 14.14 10.64 -17.43
N TYR A 226 13.39 11.48 -18.14
CA TYR A 226 12.02 11.20 -18.53
C TYR A 226 11.55 12.04 -19.72
N GLU A 227 10.87 11.38 -20.66
CA GLU A 227 10.11 12.02 -21.72
C GLU A 227 8.89 11.17 -22.05
N LEU A 228 7.70 11.77 -21.98
CA LEU A 228 6.46 11.08 -22.26
C LEU A 228 6.45 10.57 -23.71
N GLY A 229 6.19 9.28 -23.90
CA GLY A 229 6.23 8.64 -25.22
C GLY A 229 7.58 8.04 -25.60
N VAL A 230 8.67 8.31 -24.86
CA VAL A 230 10.01 7.75 -25.11
C VAL A 230 10.52 6.96 -23.89
N PRO A 231 10.33 5.63 -23.84
CA PRO A 231 10.52 4.83 -22.62
C PRO A 231 11.93 4.90 -22.00
N ASN A 232 12.96 5.01 -22.83
CA ASN A 232 14.36 5.05 -22.43
C ASN A 232 14.99 6.43 -22.71
N SER A 233 14.21 7.50 -22.60
CA SER A 233 14.75 8.85 -22.82
C SER A 233 15.83 9.18 -21.80
N SER A 234 16.93 9.77 -22.28
CA SER A 234 17.99 10.36 -21.47
C SER A 234 17.74 11.84 -21.16
N LYS A 235 16.63 12.40 -21.65
CA LYS A 235 16.26 13.81 -21.43
C LYS A 235 16.02 14.06 -19.95
N GLU A 236 16.76 15.02 -19.40
CA GLU A 236 16.61 15.43 -18.01
C GLU A 236 15.51 16.48 -17.85
N ILE A 237 14.67 16.28 -16.84
CA ILE A 237 13.72 17.28 -16.37
C ILE A 237 13.86 17.44 -14.85
N THR A 238 13.79 18.67 -14.37
CA THR A 238 13.76 18.97 -12.94
C THR A 238 12.33 19.25 -12.49
N ILE A 239 11.86 18.46 -11.54
CA ILE A 239 10.57 18.64 -10.85
C ILE A 239 10.84 19.51 -9.62
N ARG A 240 10.29 20.74 -9.61
CA ARG A 240 10.56 21.73 -8.55
C ARG A 240 9.44 21.88 -7.52
N SER A 241 8.25 21.35 -7.82
CA SER A 241 7.07 21.47 -6.95
C SER A 241 6.13 20.27 -7.09
N ALA A 242 5.26 20.10 -6.09
CA ALA A 242 4.18 19.11 -6.12
C ALA A 242 3.22 19.33 -7.31
N ALA A 243 2.91 20.58 -7.64
CA ALA A 243 2.07 20.91 -8.80
C ALA A 243 2.68 20.43 -10.12
N GLN A 244 3.99 20.63 -10.31
CA GLN A 244 4.69 20.13 -11.50
C GLN A 244 4.72 18.59 -11.53
N MET A 245 4.89 17.95 -10.36
CA MET A 245 4.84 16.48 -10.25
C MET A 245 3.45 15.94 -10.60
N GLN A 246 2.39 16.56 -10.07
CA GLN A 246 1.00 16.19 -10.38
C GLN A 246 0.70 16.36 -11.87
N GLU A 247 1.21 17.42 -12.51
CA GLU A 247 1.02 17.63 -13.94
C GLU A 247 1.67 16.53 -14.79
N LEU A 248 2.90 16.11 -14.45
CA LEU A 248 3.53 14.95 -15.11
C LEU A 248 2.72 13.67 -14.91
N ILE A 249 2.16 13.44 -13.72
CA ILE A 249 1.29 12.30 -13.44
C ILE A 249 -0.02 12.39 -14.25
N ASN A 250 -0.61 13.58 -14.39
CA ASN A 250 -1.81 13.79 -15.20
C ASN A 250 -1.56 13.46 -16.68
N GLN A 251 -0.41 13.88 -17.23
CA GLN A 251 -0.03 13.60 -18.62
C GLN A 251 0.25 12.10 -18.82
N ALA A 252 0.98 11.47 -17.90
CA ALA A 252 1.21 10.03 -17.91
C ALA A 252 -0.11 9.24 -17.81
N MET A 253 -1.02 9.68 -16.94
CA MET A 253 -2.37 9.10 -16.79
C MET A 253 -3.17 9.22 -18.09
N ALA A 254 -3.16 10.39 -18.74
CA ALA A 254 -3.86 10.56 -20.01
C ALA A 254 -3.33 9.61 -21.10
N LYS A 255 -2.01 9.40 -21.15
CA LYS A 255 -1.38 8.44 -22.07
C LYS A 255 -1.77 7.00 -21.77
N ASP A 256 -1.82 6.64 -20.48
CA ASP A 256 -2.27 5.32 -20.05
C ASP A 256 -3.75 5.09 -20.32
N VAL A 257 -4.61 6.08 -20.09
CA VAL A 257 -6.05 5.98 -20.40
C VAL A 257 -6.30 5.76 -21.89
N ALA A 258 -5.52 6.41 -22.76
CA ALA A 258 -5.59 6.19 -24.20
C ALA A 258 -5.20 4.77 -24.64
N ASN A 259 -4.49 4.01 -23.80
CA ASN A 259 -4.10 2.62 -24.03
C ASN A 259 -4.33 1.74 -22.79
N ILE A 260 -5.50 1.91 -22.17
CA ILE A 260 -5.75 1.47 -20.80
C ILE A 260 -5.65 -0.05 -20.61
N ASP A 261 -6.05 -0.82 -21.62
CA ASP A 261 -5.99 -2.28 -21.54
C ASP A 261 -4.54 -2.73 -21.44
N ARG A 262 -3.64 -2.20 -22.30
CA ARG A 262 -2.21 -2.50 -22.22
C ARG A 262 -1.56 -1.98 -20.93
N ALA A 263 -1.91 -0.75 -20.52
CA ALA A 263 -1.34 -0.14 -19.31
C ALA A 263 -1.72 -0.91 -18.03
N THR A 264 -2.87 -1.59 -18.03
CA THR A 264 -3.37 -2.35 -16.87
C THR A 264 -3.13 -3.85 -16.93
N ASP A 265 -2.89 -4.45 -18.09
CA ASP A 265 -2.51 -5.87 -18.23
C ASP A 265 -0.99 -6.09 -18.13
N HIS A 266 -0.19 -5.05 -18.34
CA HIS A 266 1.26 -5.13 -18.26
C HIS A 266 1.85 -3.87 -17.61
N ALA A 267 2.06 -3.89 -16.30
CA ALA A 267 2.55 -2.73 -15.53
C ALA A 267 3.75 -1.99 -16.15
N PRO A 268 4.78 -2.65 -16.73
CA PRO A 268 5.90 -1.94 -17.38
C PRO A 268 5.51 -1.10 -18.60
N ALA A 269 4.34 -1.34 -19.21
CA ALA A 269 3.84 -0.51 -20.32
C ALA A 269 3.13 0.77 -19.85
N SER A 270 2.85 0.92 -18.55
CA SER A 270 2.20 2.11 -17.99
C SER A 270 3.20 3.27 -17.83
N TRP A 271 2.84 4.43 -18.37
CA TRP A 271 3.57 5.69 -18.18
C TRP A 271 3.49 6.19 -16.75
N VAL A 272 2.37 5.97 -16.05
CA VAL A 272 2.25 6.27 -14.62
C VAL A 272 3.24 5.41 -13.84
N HIS A 273 3.30 4.10 -14.13
CA HIS A 273 4.24 3.19 -13.50
C HIS A 273 5.70 3.62 -13.74
N LEU A 274 6.08 3.88 -14.99
CA LEU A 274 7.42 4.33 -15.35
C LEU A 274 7.80 5.64 -14.65
N LEU A 275 6.90 6.65 -14.67
CA LEU A 275 7.16 7.93 -14.02
C LEU A 275 7.35 7.76 -12.50
N LYS A 276 6.50 6.97 -11.84
CA LYS A 276 6.65 6.65 -10.41
C LYS A 276 7.99 5.99 -10.10
N GLN A 277 8.43 5.05 -10.94
CA GLN A 277 9.76 4.44 -10.79
C GLN A 277 10.89 5.46 -10.87
N LYS A 278 10.85 6.36 -11.87
CA LYS A 278 11.87 7.40 -12.07
C LYS A 278 11.92 8.37 -10.90
N ILE A 279 10.76 8.85 -10.42
CA ILE A 279 10.65 9.74 -9.26
C ILE A 279 11.16 9.04 -8.00
N TYR A 280 10.73 7.80 -7.75
CA TYR A 280 11.16 7.02 -6.60
C TYR A 280 12.67 6.82 -6.58
N ASN A 281 13.26 6.44 -7.72
CA ASN A 281 14.70 6.27 -7.82
C ASN A 281 15.45 7.58 -7.57
N ALA A 282 14.95 8.71 -8.08
CA ALA A 282 15.59 10.00 -7.86
C ALA A 282 15.57 10.40 -6.38
N TYR A 283 14.45 10.23 -5.67
CA TYR A 283 14.41 10.47 -4.22
C TYR A 283 15.31 9.52 -3.45
N LEU A 284 15.30 8.22 -3.78
CA LEU A 284 16.17 7.24 -3.15
C LEU A 284 17.65 7.66 -3.25
N ARG A 285 18.10 8.14 -4.41
CA ARG A 285 19.49 8.56 -4.61
C ARG A 285 19.80 9.94 -4.04
N SER A 286 18.90 10.91 -4.16
CA SER A 286 19.14 12.27 -3.67
C SER A 286 19.10 12.40 -2.15
N THR A 287 18.61 11.38 -1.45
CA THR A 287 18.47 11.35 0.02
C THR A 287 19.43 10.36 0.70
N ASP A 288 20.47 9.93 0.00
CA ASP A 288 21.42 8.91 0.48
C ASP A 288 20.70 7.65 1.02
N ASP A 289 19.92 7.04 0.14
CA ASP A 289 19.07 5.89 0.45
C ASP A 289 18.08 6.17 1.60
N PHE A 290 17.41 7.32 1.59
CA PHE A 290 16.48 7.77 2.64
C PHE A 290 17.11 7.89 4.04
N ARG A 291 18.40 8.22 4.14
CA ARG A 291 18.95 8.75 5.40
C ARG A 291 18.50 10.19 5.63
N GLU A 292 18.24 10.90 4.54
CA GLU A 292 17.64 12.23 4.59
C GLU A 292 16.14 12.19 4.24
N SER A 293 15.39 13.15 4.77
CA SER A 293 13.99 13.34 4.37
C SER A 293 13.88 13.81 2.91
N ILE A 294 12.79 13.40 2.25
CA ILE A 294 12.38 13.93 0.94
C ILE A 294 11.78 15.34 1.04
N TYR A 295 11.47 15.81 2.25
CA TYR A 295 10.96 17.15 2.51
C TYR A 295 12.09 18.12 2.87
N LYS A 296 11.89 19.39 2.56
CA LYS A 296 12.70 20.52 3.01
C LYS A 296 12.51 20.67 4.52
N GLN A 297 13.58 21.06 5.20
CA GLN A 297 13.52 21.49 6.61
C GLN A 297 12.75 22.80 6.73
#